data_AF-A0AAN6QBA8-F1
#
_entry.id   AF-A0AAN6QBA8-F1
#
_cell.length_a   1.000
_cell.length_b   1.000
_cell.length_c   1.000
_cell.angle_alpha   90.00
_cell.angle_beta   90.00
_cell.angle_gamma   90.00
#
_symmetry.space_group_name_H-M   'P 1'
#
loop_
_entity.id
_entity.type
_entity.pdbx_description
1 polymer ?
#
loop_
_entity_poly.entity_id
_entity_poly.type
_entity_poly.pdbx_seq_one_letter_code
_entity_poly.pdbx_strand_id
1 'polypeptide(L)'
;MPDIEEKYGFPHALGHRSSLAGGLFEGCQRERAIKFHFSTSLVRVDAFSPKPVITVKPRDGDEYTVEADILLASDGIKSATRKQMLAELGTESQEEDTGQAAYRIMLKRSEMEHDPEMLALLDSDEVVRWVGERRHIIAYPVSNKQIYNLSSAQPDIHFASATNATYTTRGSKSEMLKMYEDFCPLVHRMLDLVPDGEVCEWKLRVHKPLPTWVHGSAALVGDACHPTLPHLSQGAAMAIEDGAVLAEVVSRIPSDKLHDPVTITKTLKVYELLRKPHCSALVDLAAHSGRILHLGEGKAKEERDRLFRENGKSGTVPDKWASPDVQRMIYSHDWIKEANSKFDELFATL
;
A
#
# COMPACT_ATOMS: atom_id res chain seq x y z
N MET A 1 -5.58 0.29 18.09
CA MET A 1 -5.26 -1.10 18.48
C MET A 1 -4.17 -1.05 19.54
N PRO A 2 -4.52 -0.78 20.80
CA PRO A 2 -3.54 -0.44 21.83
C PRO A 2 -2.69 -1.63 22.31
N ASP A 3 -3.08 -2.87 21.99
CA ASP A 3 -2.49 -4.11 22.51
C ASP A 3 -1.54 -4.83 21.52
N ILE A 4 -1.23 -4.22 20.37
CA ILE A 4 -0.34 -4.83 19.36
C ILE A 4 1.07 -5.05 19.91
N GLU A 5 1.65 -4.06 20.60
CA GLU A 5 3.00 -4.18 21.16
C GLU A 5 3.08 -5.26 22.24
N GLU A 6 2.09 -5.32 23.13
CA GLU A 6 2.02 -6.36 24.16
C GLU A 6 1.89 -7.76 23.55
N LYS A 7 1.10 -7.91 22.48
CA LYS A 7 0.84 -9.21 21.84
C LYS A 7 1.98 -9.71 20.96
N TYR A 8 2.64 -8.81 20.24
CA TYR A 8 3.59 -9.16 19.16
C TYR A 8 5.02 -8.66 19.41
N GLY A 9 5.25 -7.90 20.49
CA GLY A 9 6.57 -7.43 20.91
C GLY A 9 7.07 -6.16 20.23
N PHE A 10 6.33 -5.61 19.27
CA PHE A 10 6.72 -4.41 18.53
C PHE A 10 5.53 -3.43 18.39
N PRO A 11 5.78 -2.11 18.46
CA PRO A 11 4.72 -1.12 18.35
C PRO A 11 4.18 -1.01 16.92
N HIS A 12 2.88 -0.72 16.81
CA HIS A 12 2.29 -0.24 15.56
C HIS A 12 2.54 1.27 15.43
N ALA A 13 3.39 1.66 14.47
CA ALA A 13 3.69 3.05 14.21
C ALA A 13 2.76 3.67 13.16
N LEU A 14 2.30 4.89 13.43
CA LEU A 14 1.51 5.71 12.51
C LEU A 14 2.21 7.05 12.32
N GLY A 15 2.29 7.52 11.07
CA GLY A 15 2.99 8.77 10.79
C GLY A 15 2.74 9.30 9.39
N HIS A 16 3.18 10.53 9.15
CA HIS A 16 3.12 11.13 7.83
C HIS A 16 4.13 10.44 6.90
N ARG A 17 3.72 10.14 5.65
CA ARG A 17 4.56 9.40 4.69
C ARG A 17 5.93 10.05 4.47
N SER A 18 5.99 11.39 4.41
CA SER A 18 7.25 12.11 4.22
C SER A 18 8.24 11.90 5.37
N SER A 19 7.75 11.73 6.60
CA SER A 19 8.60 11.48 7.77
C SER A 19 9.24 10.09 7.69
N LEU A 20 8.46 9.05 7.35
CA LEU A 20 8.99 7.71 7.15
C LEU A 20 10.00 7.67 5.98
N ALA A 21 9.62 8.22 4.82
CA ALA A 21 10.50 8.27 3.66
C ALA A 21 11.78 9.08 3.92
N GLY A 22 11.67 10.20 4.65
CA GLY A 22 12.80 11.03 5.05
C GLY A 22 13.77 10.27 5.97
N GLY A 23 13.25 9.61 7.01
CA GLY A 23 14.08 8.82 7.92
C GLY A 23 14.79 7.65 7.23
N LEU A 24 14.11 6.96 6.31
CA LEU A 24 14.73 5.91 5.49
C LEU A 24 15.83 6.50 4.59
N PHE A 25 15.57 7.64 3.95
CA PHE A 25 16.56 8.33 3.11
C PHE A 25 17.80 8.74 3.91
N GLU A 26 17.63 9.35 5.08
CA GLU A 26 18.73 9.69 6.00
C GLU A 26 19.51 8.46 6.48
N GLY A 27 18.83 7.32 6.65
CA GLY A 27 19.45 6.02 6.85
C GLY A 27 20.36 5.64 5.67
N CYS A 28 19.81 5.63 4.47
CA CYS A 28 20.56 5.27 3.26
C CYS A 28 21.74 6.22 2.98
N GLN A 29 21.64 7.51 3.30
CA GLN A 29 22.74 8.46 3.13
C GLN A 29 23.97 8.16 4.00
N ARG A 30 23.80 7.39 5.08
CA ARG A 30 24.91 6.93 5.93
C ARG A 30 25.69 5.78 5.29
N GLU A 31 25.11 5.10 4.30
CA GLU A 31 25.72 3.99 3.59
C GLU A 31 26.42 4.45 2.32
N ARG A 32 27.77 4.39 2.30
CA ARG A 32 28.59 4.85 1.17
C ARG A 32 28.34 4.09 -0.15
N ALA A 33 27.79 2.88 -0.06
CA ALA A 33 27.47 2.06 -1.22
C ALA A 33 26.21 2.54 -1.95
N ILE A 34 25.32 3.29 -1.29
CA ILE A 34 24.07 3.75 -1.88
C ILE A 34 24.31 5.09 -2.59
N LYS A 35 24.00 5.13 -3.88
CA LYS A 35 24.09 6.34 -4.71
C LYS A 35 22.69 6.73 -5.19
N PHE A 36 22.32 7.98 -4.97
CA PHE A 36 21.04 8.53 -5.41
C PHE A 36 21.21 9.34 -6.69
N HIS A 37 20.39 9.02 -7.69
CA HIS A 37 20.27 9.78 -8.94
C HIS A 37 18.87 10.39 -9.01
N PHE A 38 18.69 11.56 -8.40
CA PHE A 38 17.41 12.28 -8.42
C PHE A 38 17.15 12.97 -9.76
N SER A 39 15.87 13.30 -10.00
CA SER A 39 15.43 13.96 -11.24
C SER A 39 15.76 13.16 -12.50
N THR A 40 15.85 11.83 -12.36
CA THR A 40 16.13 10.89 -13.43
C THR A 40 14.97 9.91 -13.53
N SER A 41 14.32 9.85 -14.69
CA SER A 41 13.19 8.96 -14.95
C SER A 41 13.61 7.75 -15.76
N LEU A 42 13.09 6.58 -15.42
CA LEU A 42 13.17 5.39 -16.27
C LEU A 42 12.38 5.66 -17.56
N VAL A 43 13.04 5.50 -18.71
CA VAL A 43 12.39 5.58 -20.03
C VAL A 43 11.93 4.19 -20.45
N ARG A 44 12.84 3.21 -20.37
CA ARG A 44 12.56 1.81 -20.72
C ARG A 44 13.60 0.85 -20.14
N VAL A 45 13.23 -0.42 -20.13
CA VAL A 45 14.12 -1.55 -19.87
C VAL A 45 14.50 -2.14 -21.23
N ASP A 46 15.76 -2.00 -21.62
CA ASP A 46 16.27 -2.50 -22.91
C ASP A 46 16.55 -4.00 -22.88
N ALA A 47 16.89 -4.55 -21.70
CA ALA A 47 17.06 -5.99 -21.49
C ALA A 47 16.82 -6.37 -20.02
N PHE A 48 16.28 -7.56 -19.77
CA PHE A 48 16.13 -8.13 -18.42
C PHE A 48 17.20 -9.19 -18.08
N SER A 49 17.90 -9.72 -19.09
CA SER A 49 18.86 -10.83 -18.97
C SER A 49 19.84 -10.79 -20.16
N PRO A 50 21.09 -11.28 -20.03
CA PRO A 50 21.74 -11.81 -18.82
C PRO A 50 21.97 -10.75 -17.74
N LYS A 51 22.27 -9.52 -18.16
CA LYS A 51 22.35 -8.34 -17.30
C LYS A 51 21.25 -7.36 -17.66
N PRO A 52 20.50 -6.81 -16.70
CA PRO A 52 19.52 -5.80 -16.98
C PRO A 52 20.18 -4.54 -17.55
N VAL A 53 19.61 -4.01 -18.61
CA VAL A 53 19.99 -2.72 -19.20
C VAL A 53 18.76 -1.84 -19.18
N ILE A 54 18.89 -0.65 -18.60
CA ILE A 54 17.83 0.35 -18.56
C ILE A 54 18.29 1.64 -19.25
N THR A 55 17.37 2.29 -19.95
CA THR A 55 17.57 3.66 -20.43
C THR A 55 16.88 4.61 -19.48
N VAL A 56 17.63 5.60 -19.00
CA VAL A 56 17.14 6.63 -18.10
C VAL A 56 17.35 8.02 -18.69
N LYS A 57 16.50 8.97 -18.27
CA LYS A 57 16.54 10.36 -18.71
C LYS A 57 16.61 11.31 -17.52
N PRO A 58 17.74 12.01 -17.31
CA PRO A 58 17.79 13.17 -16.43
C PRO A 58 16.86 14.27 -16.93
N ARG A 59 16.33 15.08 -16.02
CA ARG A 59 15.48 16.24 -16.36
C ARG A 59 16.14 17.18 -17.37
N ASP A 60 17.43 17.47 -17.15
CA ASP A 60 18.20 18.48 -17.89
C ASP A 60 19.39 17.84 -18.64
N GLY A 61 19.19 16.67 -19.23
CA GLY A 61 20.25 15.95 -19.95
C GLY A 61 19.73 14.94 -20.97
N ASP A 62 20.67 14.36 -21.72
CA ASP A 62 20.36 13.33 -22.70
C ASP A 62 20.11 11.97 -22.03
N GLU A 63 19.37 11.12 -22.75
CA GLU A 63 19.19 9.72 -22.36
C GLU A 63 20.53 8.98 -22.33
N TYR A 64 20.71 8.11 -21.34
CA TYR A 64 21.83 7.20 -21.28
C TYR A 64 21.41 5.85 -20.71
N THR A 65 22.22 4.82 -20.99
CA THR A 65 21.98 3.46 -20.53
C THR A 65 22.74 3.16 -19.24
N VAL A 66 22.15 2.32 -18.41
CA VAL A 66 22.79 1.75 -17.21
C VAL A 66 22.66 0.24 -17.29
N GLU A 67 23.78 -0.45 -17.14
CA GLU A 67 23.84 -1.90 -16.96
C GLU A 67 24.06 -2.21 -15.48
N ALA A 68 23.38 -3.24 -14.97
CA ALA A 68 23.53 -3.73 -13.60
C ALA A 68 23.54 -5.26 -13.57
N ASP A 69 23.92 -5.85 -12.44
CA ASP A 69 23.74 -7.30 -12.23
C ASP A 69 22.29 -7.64 -11.84
N ILE A 70 21.64 -6.76 -11.06
CA ILE A 70 20.25 -6.91 -10.60
C ILE A 70 19.48 -5.60 -10.81
N LEU A 71 18.26 -5.70 -11.32
CA LEU A 71 17.30 -4.59 -11.36
C LEU A 71 16.15 -4.83 -10.37
N LEU A 72 16.09 -4.03 -9.30
CA LEU A 72 14.95 -4.03 -8.38
C LEU A 72 14.00 -2.88 -8.75
N ALA A 73 12.85 -3.21 -9.31
CA ALA A 73 11.87 -2.26 -9.80
C ALA A 73 10.83 -1.91 -8.72
N SER A 74 11.09 -0.80 -8.03
CA SER A 74 10.21 -0.21 -7.01
C SER A 74 9.46 1.02 -7.55
N ASP A 75 9.08 1.01 -8.83
CA ASP A 75 8.49 2.13 -9.59
C ASP A 75 6.96 2.26 -9.46
N GLY A 76 6.38 1.58 -8.46
CA GLY A 76 5.03 1.82 -7.94
C GLY A 76 3.87 1.32 -8.81
N ILE A 77 2.65 1.74 -8.48
CA ILE A 77 1.42 1.21 -9.11
C ILE A 77 1.37 1.43 -10.64
N LYS A 78 2.08 2.43 -11.18
CA LYS A 78 2.17 2.70 -12.63
C LYS A 78 3.46 2.15 -13.27
N SER A 79 4.10 1.18 -12.61
CA SER A 79 5.38 0.59 -12.99
C SER A 79 5.53 0.40 -14.50
N ALA A 80 6.49 1.12 -15.09
CA ALA A 80 6.86 0.95 -16.49
C ALA A 80 7.62 -0.38 -16.67
N THR A 81 8.38 -0.77 -15.65
CA THR A 81 9.12 -2.04 -15.64
C THR A 81 8.18 -3.23 -15.69
N ARG A 82 7.12 -3.25 -14.86
CA ARG A 82 6.09 -4.29 -14.88
C ARG A 82 5.46 -4.41 -16.27
N LYS A 83 5.08 -3.29 -16.89
CA LYS A 83 4.44 -3.30 -18.21
C LYS A 83 5.34 -3.95 -19.27
N GLN A 84 6.61 -3.57 -19.31
CA GLN A 84 7.58 -4.11 -20.27
C GLN A 84 7.90 -5.58 -19.97
N MET A 85 8.06 -5.95 -18.69
CA MET A 85 8.29 -7.32 -18.25
C MET A 85 7.16 -8.26 -18.69
N LEU A 86 5.91 -7.87 -18.43
CA LEU A 86 4.75 -8.69 -18.81
C LEU A 86 4.62 -8.77 -20.34
N ALA A 87 4.87 -7.68 -21.06
CA ALA A 87 4.83 -7.67 -22.52
C ALA A 87 5.84 -8.66 -23.13
N GLU A 88 7.07 -8.71 -22.61
CA GLU A 88 8.09 -9.68 -23.05
C GLU A 88 7.68 -11.13 -22.73
N LEU A 89 6.98 -11.35 -21.62
CA LEU A 89 6.39 -12.63 -21.24
C LEU A 89 5.10 -12.97 -22.01
N GLY A 90 4.66 -12.12 -22.95
CA GLY A 90 3.43 -12.34 -23.73
C GLY A 90 2.15 -12.21 -22.92
N THR A 91 2.16 -11.42 -21.85
CA THR A 91 1.00 -11.19 -20.97
C THR A 91 0.87 -9.72 -20.58
N GLU A 92 -0.17 -9.37 -19.82
CA GLU A 92 -0.42 -8.01 -19.37
C GLU A 92 -1.02 -7.99 -17.97
N SER A 93 -0.83 -6.89 -17.24
CA SER A 93 -1.47 -6.71 -15.94
C SER A 93 -2.94 -6.35 -16.15
N GLN A 94 -3.84 -7.06 -15.48
CA GLN A 94 -5.27 -6.76 -15.50
C GLN A 94 -5.61 -5.82 -14.33
N GLU A 95 -6.15 -4.65 -14.68
CA GLU A 95 -6.73 -3.69 -13.74
C GLU A 95 -8.25 -3.87 -13.71
N GLU A 96 -8.83 -3.93 -12.52
CA GLU A 96 -10.27 -3.94 -12.31
C GLU A 96 -10.70 -2.67 -11.57
N ASP A 97 -11.75 -2.05 -12.08
CA ASP A 97 -12.42 -0.95 -11.41
C ASP A 97 -13.20 -1.50 -10.21
N THR A 98 -12.98 -0.93 -9.03
CA THR A 98 -13.75 -1.35 -7.85
C THR A 98 -15.14 -0.72 -7.83
N GLY A 99 -15.39 0.28 -8.67
CA GLY A 99 -16.58 1.13 -8.60
C GLY A 99 -16.59 2.02 -7.36
N GLN A 100 -15.42 2.28 -6.77
CA GLN A 100 -15.28 3.08 -5.56
C GLN A 100 -14.32 4.25 -5.76
N ALA A 101 -14.64 5.34 -5.06
CA ALA A 101 -13.79 6.51 -4.93
C ALA A 101 -13.49 6.78 -3.46
N ALA A 102 -12.50 7.63 -3.20
CA ALA A 102 -12.05 8.01 -1.88
C ALA A 102 -11.75 9.51 -1.84
N TYR A 103 -12.36 10.24 -0.92
CA TYR A 103 -11.92 11.58 -0.57
C TYR A 103 -10.73 11.49 0.37
N ARG A 104 -9.73 12.36 0.17
CA ARG A 104 -8.59 12.54 1.09
C ARG A 104 -8.62 13.95 1.65
N ILE A 105 -8.69 14.04 2.97
CA ILE A 105 -8.86 15.29 3.70
C ILE A 105 -7.82 15.32 4.82
N MET A 106 -7.20 16.48 5.00
CA MET A 106 -6.28 16.76 6.09
C MET A 106 -6.75 18.02 6.80
N LEU A 107 -7.22 17.87 8.04
CA LEU A 107 -7.63 18.99 8.87
C LEU A 107 -6.50 19.33 9.84
N LYS A 108 -6.17 20.62 9.98
CA LYS A 108 -5.14 21.08 10.90
C LYS A 108 -5.70 21.22 12.31
N ARG A 109 -4.86 21.03 13.32
CA ARG A 109 -5.21 21.26 14.72
C ARG A 109 -5.82 22.66 14.94
N SER A 110 -5.25 23.69 14.35
CA SER A 110 -5.75 25.07 14.42
C SER A 110 -7.17 25.25 13.87
N GLU A 111 -7.62 24.37 12.98
CA GLU A 111 -8.96 24.39 12.40
C GLU A 111 -9.95 23.63 13.28
N MET A 112 -9.49 22.69 14.10
CA MET A 112 -10.32 21.78 14.91
C MET A 112 -10.36 22.15 16.40
N GLU A 113 -9.36 22.87 16.92
CA GLU A 113 -9.16 23.08 18.36
C GLU A 113 -10.26 23.85 19.09
N HIS A 114 -11.14 24.53 18.34
CA HIS A 114 -12.31 25.21 18.89
C HIS A 114 -13.45 24.26 19.25
N ASP A 115 -13.45 23.02 18.75
CA ASP A 115 -14.45 21.98 19.05
C ASP A 115 -13.83 20.94 20.00
N PRO A 116 -14.34 20.80 21.25
CA PRO A 116 -13.78 19.86 22.21
C PRO A 116 -13.81 18.38 21.79
N GLU A 117 -14.81 17.95 21.02
CA GLU A 117 -14.89 16.56 20.54
C GLU A 117 -13.83 16.30 19.46
N MET A 118 -13.64 17.26 18.55
CA MET A 118 -12.59 17.18 17.53
C MET A 118 -11.18 17.23 18.14
N LEU A 119 -10.97 18.08 19.15
CA LEU A 119 -9.71 18.17 19.86
C LEU A 119 -9.39 16.86 20.59
N ALA A 120 -10.39 16.21 21.20
CA ALA A 120 -10.22 14.90 21.80
C ALA A 120 -9.80 13.82 20.79
N LEU A 121 -10.36 13.84 19.57
CA LEU A 121 -9.94 12.94 18.49
C LEU A 121 -8.46 13.16 18.10
N LEU A 122 -8.03 14.42 17.97
CA LEU A 122 -6.65 14.79 17.68
C LEU A 122 -5.68 14.37 18.79
N ASP A 123 -6.10 14.51 20.05
CA ASP A 123 -5.26 14.22 21.22
C ASP A 123 -5.23 12.73 21.59
N SER A 124 -6.11 11.91 21.00
CA SER A 124 -6.08 10.46 21.12
C SER A 124 -4.94 9.82 20.32
N ASP A 125 -4.72 8.52 20.52
CA ASP A 125 -3.87 7.68 19.65
C ASP A 125 -4.74 6.65 18.89
N GLU A 126 -6.02 6.99 18.69
CA GLU A 126 -7.01 6.10 18.11
C GLU A 126 -7.14 6.28 16.60
N VAL A 127 -7.44 5.18 15.93
CA VAL A 127 -7.91 5.17 14.56
C VAL A 127 -9.41 4.90 14.60
N VAL A 128 -10.20 5.86 14.13
CA VAL A 128 -11.66 5.79 14.18
C VAL A 128 -12.19 5.49 12.79
N ARG A 129 -13.15 4.56 12.72
CA ARG A 129 -13.85 4.24 11.48
C ARG A 129 -15.36 4.44 11.66
N TRP A 130 -15.93 5.39 10.92
CA TRP A 130 -17.38 5.54 10.79
C TRP A 130 -17.85 4.76 9.57
N VAL A 131 -18.72 3.77 9.79
CA VAL A 131 -19.22 2.88 8.74
C VAL A 131 -20.68 3.18 8.49
N GLY A 132 -21.04 3.40 7.23
CA GLY A 132 -22.40 3.62 6.76
C GLY A 132 -22.75 2.68 5.60
N GLU A 133 -23.90 2.91 4.98
CA GLU A 133 -24.36 2.09 3.87
C GLU A 133 -23.47 2.29 2.63
N ARG A 134 -22.77 1.23 2.18
CA ARG A 134 -21.84 1.27 1.04
C ARG A 134 -20.68 2.27 1.13
N ARG A 135 -20.48 2.93 2.28
CA ARG A 135 -19.48 3.98 2.47
C ARG A 135 -18.89 3.96 3.86
N HIS A 136 -17.69 4.51 4.01
CA HIS A 136 -17.09 4.72 5.32
C HIS A 136 -16.10 5.88 5.28
N ILE A 137 -15.76 6.37 6.48
CA ILE A 137 -14.64 7.28 6.74
C ILE A 137 -13.73 6.60 7.76
N ILE A 138 -12.43 6.61 7.51
CA ILE A 138 -11.38 6.29 8.48
C ILE A 138 -10.58 7.54 8.77
N ALA A 139 -10.34 7.82 10.05
CA ALA A 139 -9.57 8.98 10.47
C ALA A 139 -8.65 8.71 11.65
N TYR A 140 -7.57 9.49 11.71
CA TYR A 140 -6.54 9.33 12.73
C TYR A 140 -5.61 10.56 12.79
N PRO A 141 -5.02 10.85 13.95
CA PRO A 141 -4.05 11.92 14.09
C PRO A 141 -2.70 11.52 13.47
N VAL A 142 -2.06 12.48 12.79
CA VAL A 142 -0.72 12.36 12.23
C VAL A 142 0.10 13.62 12.52
N SER A 143 1.37 13.61 12.14
CA SER A 143 2.27 14.75 12.27
C SER A 143 2.32 15.30 13.71
N ASN A 144 2.49 14.41 14.69
CA ASN A 144 2.50 14.73 16.11
C ASN A 144 1.24 15.50 16.58
N LYS A 145 0.06 14.94 16.24
CA LYS A 145 -1.26 15.46 16.65
C LYS A 145 -1.55 16.88 16.12
N GLN A 146 -0.88 17.27 15.03
CA GLN A 146 -1.08 18.56 14.35
C GLN A 146 -2.02 18.47 13.15
N ILE A 147 -2.22 17.27 12.60
CA ILE A 147 -3.11 17.03 11.46
C ILE A 147 -4.01 15.85 11.81
N TYR A 148 -5.31 15.98 11.61
CA TYR A 148 -6.25 14.86 11.60
C TYR A 148 -6.49 14.46 10.14
N ASN A 149 -6.02 13.27 9.78
CA ASN A 149 -6.16 12.75 8.43
C ASN A 149 -7.47 11.99 8.33
N LEU A 150 -8.32 12.32 7.37
CA LEU A 150 -9.53 11.56 7.02
C LEU A 150 -9.37 11.01 5.61
N SER A 151 -9.67 9.73 5.44
CA SER A 151 -9.84 9.10 4.14
C SER A 151 -11.18 8.41 4.10
N SER A 152 -11.89 8.54 2.99
CA SER A 152 -13.14 7.83 2.81
C SER A 152 -13.04 6.70 1.80
N ALA A 153 -14.07 5.86 1.75
CA ALA A 153 -14.40 5.13 0.52
C ALA A 153 -15.91 5.15 0.33
N GLN A 154 -16.33 5.44 -0.89
CA GLN A 154 -17.72 5.60 -1.32
C GLN A 154 -17.89 5.03 -2.73
N PRO A 155 -19.13 4.76 -3.18
CA PRO A 155 -19.38 4.48 -4.60
C PRO A 155 -18.89 5.62 -5.49
N ASP A 156 -18.21 5.27 -6.56
CA ASP A 156 -17.75 6.21 -7.57
C ASP A 156 -18.91 6.65 -8.47
N ILE A 157 -19.37 7.89 -8.29
CA ILE A 157 -20.46 8.48 -9.10
C ILE A 157 -19.94 9.45 -10.17
N HIS A 158 -18.71 9.95 -10.03
CA HIS A 158 -18.15 11.00 -10.89
C HIS A 158 -17.20 10.46 -11.97
N PHE A 159 -16.38 9.45 -11.65
CA PHE A 159 -15.42 8.89 -12.60
C PHE A 159 -16.00 7.76 -13.47
N ALA A 160 -17.29 7.45 -13.35
CA ALA A 160 -17.99 6.64 -14.35
C ALA A 160 -17.90 7.26 -15.77
N SER A 161 -17.57 8.55 -15.88
CA SER A 161 -17.50 9.31 -17.13
C SER A 161 -16.10 9.82 -17.54
N ALA A 162 -15.07 9.72 -16.68
CA ALA A 162 -13.79 10.41 -16.88
C ALA A 162 -12.62 9.48 -17.26
N THR A 163 -11.97 9.77 -18.39
CA THR A 163 -10.84 9.03 -19.00
C THR A 163 -9.45 9.48 -18.50
N ASN A 164 -9.34 10.11 -17.32
CA ASN A 164 -8.08 10.74 -16.92
C ASN A 164 -7.07 9.80 -16.26
N ALA A 165 -5.83 9.86 -16.75
CA ALA A 165 -4.67 9.08 -16.35
C ALA A 165 -4.15 9.36 -14.92
N THR A 166 -4.66 10.37 -14.23
CA THR A 166 -4.14 10.84 -12.94
C THR A 166 -4.73 10.16 -11.72
N TYR A 167 -5.81 9.37 -11.83
CA TYR A 167 -6.51 8.74 -10.68
C TYR A 167 -6.93 9.73 -9.57
N THR A 168 -6.87 11.04 -9.83
CA THR A 168 -7.21 12.10 -8.89
C THR A 168 -7.94 13.22 -9.63
N THR A 169 -9.04 13.70 -9.05
CA THR A 169 -9.81 14.86 -9.51
C THR A 169 -10.13 15.77 -8.32
N ARG A 170 -10.52 17.00 -8.62
CA ARG A 170 -11.14 17.89 -7.63
C ARG A 170 -12.62 17.51 -7.54
N GLY A 171 -13.05 17.09 -6.35
CA GLY A 171 -14.46 16.83 -6.04
C GLY A 171 -15.19 18.11 -5.62
N SER A 172 -16.51 18.02 -5.47
CA SER A 172 -17.33 19.10 -4.91
C SER A 172 -17.55 18.90 -3.41
N LYS A 173 -17.42 19.97 -2.63
CA LYS A 173 -17.76 19.96 -1.19
C LYS A 173 -19.25 19.63 -0.99
N SER A 174 -20.14 20.18 -1.80
CA SER A 174 -21.58 19.91 -1.68
C SER A 174 -21.93 18.45 -1.97
N GLU A 175 -21.23 17.82 -2.93
CA GLU A 175 -21.43 16.40 -3.24
C GLU A 175 -20.84 15.51 -2.15
N MET A 176 -19.69 15.88 -1.58
CA MET A 176 -19.12 15.21 -0.41
C MET A 176 -20.05 15.28 0.80
N LEU A 177 -20.57 16.47 1.15
CA LEU A 177 -21.50 16.62 2.28
C LEU A 177 -22.79 15.83 2.05
N LYS A 178 -23.32 15.82 0.82
CA LYS A 178 -24.48 14.99 0.45
C LYS A 178 -24.19 13.49 0.55
N MET A 179 -23.00 13.04 0.14
CA MET A 179 -22.59 11.63 0.22
C MET A 179 -22.59 11.10 1.65
N TYR A 180 -22.32 11.96 2.63
CA TYR A 180 -22.25 11.61 4.06
C TYR A 180 -23.39 12.25 4.87
N GLU A 181 -24.53 12.55 4.25
CA GLU A 181 -25.60 13.34 4.90
C GLU A 181 -26.26 12.67 6.11
N ASP A 182 -26.12 11.35 6.21
CA ASP A 182 -26.65 10.48 7.27
C ASP A 182 -25.61 10.14 8.34
N PHE A 183 -24.39 10.68 8.25
CA PHE A 183 -23.35 10.43 9.25
C PHE A 183 -23.59 11.31 10.50
N CYS A 184 -22.89 10.99 11.59
CA CYS A 184 -23.10 11.70 12.85
C CYS A 184 -22.68 13.19 12.76
N PRO A 185 -23.26 14.09 13.58
CA PRO A 185 -22.96 15.53 13.52
C PRO A 185 -21.47 15.87 13.61
N LEU A 186 -20.67 15.09 14.34
CA LEU A 186 -19.22 15.28 14.45
C LEU A 186 -18.53 15.16 13.08
N VAL A 187 -18.92 14.18 12.26
CA VAL A 187 -18.40 14.00 10.90
C VAL A 187 -18.76 15.19 10.02
N HIS A 188 -20.02 15.66 10.08
CA HIS A 188 -20.44 16.83 9.32
C HIS A 188 -19.62 18.06 9.65
N ARG A 189 -19.45 18.38 10.95
CA ARG A 189 -18.64 19.52 11.38
C ARG A 189 -17.19 19.41 10.87
N MET A 190 -16.61 18.21 10.82
CA MET A 190 -15.27 18.00 10.25
C MET A 190 -15.25 18.21 8.72
N LEU A 191 -16.23 17.68 7.99
CA LEU A 191 -16.32 17.86 6.53
C LEU A 191 -16.60 19.32 6.14
N ASP A 192 -17.28 20.08 6.99
CA ASP A 192 -17.53 21.51 6.78
C ASP A 192 -16.26 22.37 6.89
N LEU A 193 -15.20 21.88 7.56
CA LEU A 193 -13.90 22.57 7.61
C LEU A 193 -13.13 22.48 6.28
N VAL A 194 -13.48 21.57 5.38
CA VAL A 194 -12.80 21.42 4.09
C VAL A 194 -13.07 22.66 3.23
N PRO A 195 -12.04 23.37 2.74
CA PRO A 195 -12.25 24.53 1.88
C PRO A 195 -12.91 24.15 0.54
N ASP A 196 -13.71 25.05 0.00
CA ASP A 196 -14.28 24.88 -1.33
C ASP A 196 -13.17 24.74 -2.39
N GLY A 197 -13.30 23.74 -3.26
CA GLY A 197 -12.33 23.46 -4.32
C GLY A 197 -11.09 22.68 -3.87
N GLU A 198 -10.95 22.33 -2.59
CA GLU A 198 -9.84 21.52 -2.05
C GLU A 198 -10.18 20.05 -1.79
N VAL A 199 -11.39 19.62 -2.16
CA VAL A 199 -11.79 18.22 -2.08
C VAL A 199 -11.00 17.41 -3.11
N CYS A 200 -10.10 16.54 -2.65
CA CYS A 200 -9.36 15.62 -3.51
C CYS A 200 -10.06 14.26 -3.55
N GLU A 201 -10.54 13.86 -4.72
CA GLU A 201 -11.18 12.56 -4.94
C GLU A 201 -10.26 11.62 -5.74
N TRP A 202 -10.17 10.38 -5.30
CA TRP A 202 -9.31 9.35 -5.86
C TRP A 202 -10.13 8.16 -6.29
N LYS A 203 -9.91 7.67 -7.51
CA LYS A 203 -10.52 6.42 -7.96
C LYS A 203 -9.75 5.22 -7.42
N LEU A 204 -10.45 4.25 -6.85
CA LEU A 204 -9.86 3.02 -6.34
C LEU A 204 -9.87 1.95 -7.44
N ARG A 205 -8.72 1.29 -7.64
CA ARG A 205 -8.54 0.19 -8.59
C ARG A 205 -7.81 -0.94 -7.90
N VAL A 206 -8.06 -2.16 -8.39
CA VAL A 206 -7.32 -3.36 -7.97
C VAL A 206 -6.58 -3.91 -9.16
N HIS A 207 -5.34 -4.34 -8.94
CA HIS A 207 -4.65 -5.16 -9.93
C HIS A 207 -4.83 -6.62 -9.55
N LYS A 208 -5.11 -7.47 -10.54
CA LYS A 208 -5.04 -8.92 -10.31
C LYS A 208 -3.62 -9.32 -9.96
N PRO A 209 -3.44 -10.37 -9.14
CA PRO A 209 -2.13 -10.93 -8.86
C PRO A 209 -1.37 -11.23 -10.16
N LEU A 210 -0.13 -10.79 -10.23
CA LEU A 210 0.71 -11.03 -11.40
C LEU A 210 1.07 -12.53 -11.51
N PRO A 211 1.26 -13.06 -12.74
CA PRO A 211 1.74 -14.43 -12.90
C PRO A 211 3.14 -14.61 -12.33
N THR A 212 3.97 -13.57 -12.37
CA THR A 212 5.32 -13.53 -11.81
C THR A 212 5.73 -12.10 -11.46
N TRP A 213 6.66 -11.97 -10.53
CA TRP A 213 7.36 -10.76 -10.11
C TRP A 213 8.80 -10.70 -10.62
N VAL A 214 9.31 -11.78 -11.22
CA VAL A 214 10.72 -11.94 -11.62
C VAL A 214 10.81 -12.35 -13.09
N HIS A 215 11.64 -11.64 -13.83
CA HIS A 215 12.01 -11.97 -15.21
C HIS A 215 13.48 -11.67 -15.43
N GLY A 216 14.25 -12.68 -15.85
CA GLY A 216 15.70 -12.59 -15.88
C GLY A 216 16.29 -12.17 -14.53
N SER A 217 17.21 -11.22 -14.56
CA SER A 217 17.88 -10.67 -13.38
C SER A 217 17.16 -9.42 -12.83
N ALA A 218 15.85 -9.30 -13.04
CA ALA A 218 15.03 -8.22 -12.51
C ALA A 218 13.89 -8.75 -11.63
N ALA A 219 13.54 -7.99 -10.58
CA ALA A 219 12.41 -8.26 -9.70
C ALA A 219 11.57 -7.00 -9.44
N LEU A 220 10.24 -7.15 -9.45
CA LEU A 220 9.28 -6.12 -9.06
C LEU A 220 9.11 -6.09 -7.53
N VAL A 221 8.98 -4.89 -6.95
CA VAL A 221 8.91 -4.68 -5.49
C VAL A 221 7.79 -3.71 -5.10
N GLY A 222 7.08 -3.99 -4.00
CA GLY A 222 6.03 -3.12 -3.50
C GLY A 222 4.83 -2.99 -4.46
N ASP A 223 4.31 -1.77 -4.61
CA ASP A 223 3.18 -1.48 -5.52
C ASP A 223 3.47 -1.81 -7.01
N ALA A 224 4.73 -2.04 -7.38
CA ALA A 224 5.06 -2.55 -8.71
C ALA A 224 4.54 -3.98 -8.91
N CYS A 225 4.44 -4.82 -7.87
CA CYS A 225 3.97 -6.20 -7.95
C CYS A 225 2.66 -6.49 -7.19
N HIS A 226 2.39 -5.84 -6.05
CA HIS A 226 1.21 -6.11 -5.20
C HIS A 226 0.49 -4.84 -4.73
N PRO A 227 0.08 -3.93 -5.64
CA PRO A 227 -0.69 -2.75 -5.24
C PRO A 227 -2.00 -3.17 -4.57
N THR A 228 -2.29 -2.60 -3.41
CA THR A 228 -3.39 -3.03 -2.54
C THR A 228 -4.37 -1.90 -2.23
N LEU A 229 -5.62 -2.26 -1.95
CA LEU A 229 -6.60 -1.31 -1.42
C LEU A 229 -6.25 -0.90 0.01
N PRO A 230 -6.56 0.33 0.42
CA PRO A 230 -6.16 0.86 1.73
C PRO A 230 -6.93 0.27 2.92
N HIS A 231 -7.67 -0.82 2.74
CA HIS A 231 -8.58 -1.37 3.75
C HIS A 231 -7.90 -2.19 4.86
N LEU A 232 -6.63 -2.56 4.71
CA LEU A 232 -5.83 -3.24 5.75
C LEU A 232 -4.59 -2.45 6.19
N SER A 233 -4.32 -1.29 5.59
CA SER A 233 -3.13 -0.47 5.89
C SER A 233 -1.78 -1.21 5.76
N GLN A 234 -1.68 -2.24 4.90
CA GLN A 234 -0.49 -3.10 4.79
C GLN A 234 0.42 -2.82 3.59
N GLY A 235 0.03 -1.98 2.63
CA GLY A 235 0.81 -1.80 1.39
C GLY A 235 2.28 -1.41 1.63
N ALA A 236 2.51 -0.41 2.49
CA ALA A 236 3.87 0.03 2.84
C ALA A 236 4.64 -1.01 3.66
N ALA A 237 3.96 -1.70 4.59
CA ALA A 237 4.58 -2.76 5.40
C ALA A 237 5.07 -3.91 4.51
N MET A 238 4.22 -4.38 3.58
CA MET A 238 4.60 -5.43 2.62
C MET A 238 5.81 -5.02 1.77
N ALA A 239 5.90 -3.76 1.35
CA ALA A 239 7.06 -3.27 0.58
C ALA A 239 8.35 -3.21 1.41
N ILE A 240 8.26 -2.90 2.72
CA ILE A 240 9.41 -2.94 3.64
C ILE A 240 9.86 -4.39 3.86
N GLU A 241 8.91 -5.30 4.06
CA GLU A 241 9.18 -6.74 4.17
C GLU A 241 9.83 -7.29 2.90
N ASP A 242 9.41 -6.85 1.71
CA ASP A 242 10.06 -7.24 0.46
C ASP A 242 11.53 -6.84 0.44
N GLY A 243 11.85 -5.61 0.86
CA GLY A 243 13.22 -5.13 0.96
C GLY A 243 14.07 -5.98 1.91
N ALA A 244 13.49 -6.37 3.06
CA ALA A 244 14.16 -7.25 4.02
C ALA A 244 14.41 -8.64 3.44
N VAL A 245 13.41 -9.28 2.84
CA VAL A 245 13.58 -10.61 2.21
C VAL A 245 14.57 -10.55 1.05
N LEU A 246 14.52 -9.51 0.20
CA LEU A 246 15.47 -9.34 -0.89
C LEU A 246 16.91 -9.24 -0.38
N ALA A 247 17.14 -8.47 0.70
CA ALA A 247 18.46 -8.37 1.31
C ALA A 247 18.97 -9.75 1.77
N GLU A 248 18.13 -10.51 2.47
CA GLU A 248 18.48 -11.85 2.95
C GLU A 248 18.77 -12.81 1.78
N VAL A 249 17.88 -12.93 0.80
CA VAL A 249 18.08 -13.90 -0.29
C VAL A 249 19.23 -13.52 -1.22
N VAL A 250 19.43 -12.23 -1.53
CA VAL A 250 20.54 -11.78 -2.39
C VAL A 250 21.88 -11.99 -1.70
N SER A 251 21.94 -11.84 -0.36
CA SER A 251 23.17 -12.11 0.40
C SER A 251 23.66 -13.57 0.32
N ARG A 252 22.79 -14.49 -0.09
CA ARG A 252 23.10 -15.92 -0.23
C ARG A 252 23.79 -16.29 -1.55
N ILE A 253 23.90 -15.35 -2.49
CA ILE A 253 24.61 -15.60 -3.76
C ILE A 253 26.09 -15.87 -3.46
N PRO A 254 26.64 -17.03 -3.87
CA PRO A 254 28.05 -17.33 -3.67
C PRO A 254 28.97 -16.30 -4.33
N SER A 255 30.11 -16.01 -3.71
CA SER A 255 31.05 -14.99 -4.19
C SER A 255 31.57 -15.25 -5.62
N ASP A 256 31.68 -16.52 -6.04
CA ASP A 256 32.08 -16.94 -7.38
C ASP A 256 30.94 -16.91 -8.41
N LYS A 257 29.72 -16.58 -7.96
CA LYS A 257 28.47 -16.54 -8.75
C LYS A 257 27.77 -15.18 -8.70
N LEU A 258 28.41 -14.14 -8.17
CA LEU A 258 27.83 -12.79 -8.03
C LEU A 258 27.31 -12.19 -9.35
N HIS A 259 27.89 -12.60 -10.47
CA HIS A 259 27.51 -12.12 -11.81
C HIS A 259 26.86 -13.21 -12.68
N ASP A 260 26.56 -14.38 -12.11
CA ASP A 260 25.94 -15.48 -12.85
C ASP A 260 24.42 -15.24 -12.98
N PRO A 261 23.91 -14.98 -14.20
CA PRO A 261 22.50 -14.63 -14.39
C PRO A 261 21.54 -15.76 -13.98
N VAL A 262 21.97 -17.02 -14.08
CA VAL A 262 21.16 -18.16 -13.66
C VAL A 262 21.00 -18.18 -12.14
N THR A 263 22.11 -18.05 -11.41
CA THR A 263 22.08 -17.96 -9.93
C THR A 263 21.27 -16.75 -9.47
N ILE A 264 21.47 -15.57 -10.08
CA ILE A 264 20.71 -14.37 -9.76
C ILE A 264 19.21 -14.58 -9.97
N THR A 265 18.80 -15.09 -11.14
CA THR A 265 17.39 -15.33 -11.47
C THR A 265 16.75 -16.29 -10.45
N LYS A 266 17.43 -17.40 -10.12
CA LYS A 266 16.93 -18.36 -9.11
C LYS A 266 16.80 -17.71 -7.73
N THR A 267 17.77 -16.92 -7.31
CA THR A 267 17.71 -16.19 -6.04
C THR A 267 16.52 -15.22 -5.98
N LEU A 268 16.28 -14.45 -7.04
CA LEU A 268 15.12 -13.56 -7.12
C LEU A 268 13.80 -14.36 -7.12
N LYS A 269 13.79 -15.55 -7.74
CA LYS A 269 12.63 -16.45 -7.68
C LYS A 269 12.36 -17.00 -6.28
N VAL A 270 13.38 -17.21 -5.45
CA VAL A 270 13.16 -17.54 -4.02
C VAL A 270 12.42 -16.39 -3.31
N TYR A 271 12.80 -15.13 -3.57
CA TYR A 271 12.05 -13.96 -3.06
C TYR A 271 10.58 -14.00 -3.50
N GLU A 272 10.31 -14.25 -4.79
CA GLU A 272 8.94 -14.38 -5.30
C GLU A 272 8.17 -15.51 -4.59
N LEU A 273 8.76 -16.70 -4.43
CA LEU A 273 8.11 -17.84 -3.81
C LEU A 273 7.76 -17.60 -2.34
N LEU A 274 8.61 -16.87 -1.61
CA LEU A 274 8.36 -16.50 -0.22
C LEU A 274 7.24 -15.46 -0.10
N ARG A 275 7.31 -14.41 -0.92
CA ARG A 275 6.50 -13.19 -0.72
C ARG A 275 5.18 -13.20 -1.47
N LYS A 276 5.15 -13.74 -2.69
CA LYS A 276 3.98 -13.66 -3.57
C LYS A 276 2.71 -14.27 -2.99
N PRO A 277 2.72 -15.49 -2.41
CA PRO A 277 1.51 -16.07 -1.84
C PRO A 277 0.92 -15.20 -0.72
N HIS A 278 1.77 -14.69 0.17
CA HIS A 278 1.34 -13.88 1.30
C HIS A 278 0.80 -12.52 0.86
N CYS A 279 1.54 -11.79 0.00
CA CYS A 279 1.09 -10.48 -0.47
C CYS A 279 -0.20 -10.58 -1.29
N SER A 280 -0.34 -11.62 -2.12
CA SER A 280 -1.58 -11.84 -2.89
C SER A 280 -2.76 -12.10 -1.96
N ALA A 281 -2.57 -12.92 -0.91
CA ALA A 281 -3.62 -13.15 0.09
C ALA A 281 -4.01 -11.87 0.84
N LEU A 282 -3.05 -10.99 1.16
CA LEU A 282 -3.33 -9.70 1.79
C LEU A 282 -4.06 -8.72 0.85
N VAL A 283 -3.71 -8.69 -0.44
CA VAL A 283 -4.43 -7.90 -1.46
C VAL A 283 -5.88 -8.38 -1.57
N ASP A 284 -6.10 -9.70 -1.67
CA ASP A 284 -7.44 -10.29 -1.73
C ASP A 284 -8.25 -10.01 -0.46
N LEU A 285 -7.61 -10.12 0.70
CA LEU A 285 -8.23 -9.83 1.99
C LEU A 285 -8.59 -8.35 2.13
N ALA A 286 -7.77 -7.43 1.60
CA ALA A 286 -8.08 -6.00 1.59
C ALA A 286 -9.31 -5.72 0.72
N ALA A 287 -9.41 -6.33 -0.45
CA ALA A 287 -10.59 -6.22 -1.30
C ALA A 287 -11.84 -6.83 -0.63
N HIS A 288 -11.69 -7.98 0.05
CA HIS A 288 -12.77 -8.60 0.81
C HIS A 288 -13.23 -7.75 2.00
N SER A 289 -12.29 -7.15 2.73
CA SER A 289 -12.58 -6.23 3.84
C SER A 289 -13.42 -5.05 3.35
N GLY A 290 -13.04 -4.44 2.22
CA GLY A 290 -13.83 -3.38 1.57
C GLY A 290 -15.27 -3.84 1.29
N ARG A 291 -15.47 -5.00 0.66
CA ARG A 291 -16.81 -5.54 0.38
C ARG A 291 -17.66 -5.76 1.64
N ILE A 292 -17.08 -6.22 2.75
CA ILE A 292 -17.79 -6.39 4.02
C ILE A 292 -18.13 -5.03 4.67
N LEU A 293 -17.20 -4.09 4.63
CA LEU A 293 -17.41 -2.75 5.19
C LEU A 293 -18.44 -1.94 4.39
N HIS A 294 -18.61 -2.24 3.10
CA HIS A 294 -19.48 -1.48 2.19
C HIS A 294 -20.71 -2.27 1.76
N LEU A 295 -21.20 -3.16 2.63
CA LEU A 295 -22.52 -3.75 2.45
C LEU A 295 -23.58 -2.65 2.39
N GLY A 296 -24.51 -2.81 1.44
CA GLY A 296 -25.68 -1.94 1.25
C GLY A 296 -26.80 -2.32 2.21
N GLU A 297 -28.00 -2.52 1.68
CA GLU A 297 -29.18 -2.96 2.44
C GLU A 297 -29.27 -4.49 2.66
N GLY A 298 -30.20 -4.91 3.52
CA GLY A 298 -30.58 -6.32 3.72
C GLY A 298 -29.85 -7.06 4.84
N LYS A 299 -30.16 -8.36 4.96
CA LYS A 299 -29.75 -9.21 6.10
C LYS A 299 -28.24 -9.26 6.34
N ALA A 300 -27.44 -9.20 5.28
CA ALA A 300 -25.97 -9.21 5.40
C ALA A 300 -25.46 -7.95 6.11
N LYS A 301 -26.05 -6.78 5.83
CA LYS A 301 -25.75 -5.52 6.52
C LYS A 301 -26.21 -5.57 7.97
N GLU A 302 -27.44 -6.04 8.21
CA GLU A 302 -27.99 -6.19 9.57
C GLU A 302 -27.09 -7.04 10.45
N GLU A 303 -26.60 -8.16 9.92
CA GLU A 303 -25.67 -9.05 10.61
C GLU A 303 -24.31 -8.40 10.86
N ARG A 304 -23.75 -7.71 9.87
CA ARG A 304 -22.51 -6.92 10.04
C ARG A 304 -22.66 -5.87 11.14
N ASP A 305 -23.77 -5.13 11.17
CA ASP A 305 -24.03 -4.09 12.17
C ASP A 305 -24.25 -4.71 13.56
N ARG A 306 -24.90 -5.88 13.63
CA ARG A 306 -25.04 -6.67 14.86
C ARG A 306 -23.69 -7.08 15.42
N LEU A 307 -22.81 -7.62 14.57
CA LEU A 307 -21.45 -8.02 14.96
C LEU A 307 -20.62 -6.83 15.46
N PHE A 308 -20.75 -5.63 14.86
CA PHE A 308 -20.09 -4.43 15.38
C PHE A 308 -20.59 -4.00 16.76
N ARG A 309 -21.89 -4.19 17.07
CA ARG A 309 -22.46 -3.89 18.40
C ARG A 309 -22.01 -4.89 19.46
N GLU A 310 -21.86 -6.16 19.09
CA GLU A 310 -21.56 -7.25 20.03
C GLU A 310 -20.06 -7.45 20.28
N ASN A 311 -19.21 -7.37 19.24
CA ASN A 311 -17.82 -7.83 19.31
C ASN A 311 -16.80 -6.73 19.67
N GLY A 312 -17.12 -5.88 20.64
CA GLY A 312 -16.26 -4.76 21.03
C GLY A 312 -14.83 -5.13 21.45
N LYS A 313 -14.56 -6.37 21.90
CA LYS A 313 -13.21 -6.82 22.35
C LYS A 313 -12.87 -8.31 22.18
N SER A 314 -13.74 -9.16 21.62
CA SER A 314 -13.44 -10.57 21.31
C SER A 314 -14.39 -11.13 20.23
N GLY A 315 -13.91 -12.09 19.43
CA GLY A 315 -14.67 -12.73 18.35
C GLY A 315 -14.36 -12.21 16.94
N THR A 316 -15.17 -12.62 15.95
CA THR A 316 -15.02 -12.22 14.55
C THR A 316 -15.49 -10.78 14.34
N VAL A 317 -14.55 -9.85 14.17
CA VAL A 317 -14.85 -8.45 13.86
C VAL A 317 -15.07 -8.30 12.35
N PRO A 318 -16.13 -7.58 11.90
CA PRO A 318 -16.36 -7.37 10.47
C PRO A 318 -15.23 -6.59 9.78
N ASP A 319 -14.64 -5.60 10.46
CA ASP A 319 -13.40 -4.97 10.01
C ASP A 319 -12.23 -5.97 10.13
N LYS A 320 -11.77 -6.47 8.98
CA LYS A 320 -10.70 -7.46 8.93
C LYS A 320 -9.39 -6.91 9.46
N TRP A 321 -9.14 -5.60 9.41
CA TRP A 321 -7.93 -5.04 10.00
C TRP A 321 -7.90 -5.17 11.53
N ALA A 322 -9.08 -5.16 12.16
CA ALA A 322 -9.24 -5.37 13.60
C ALA A 322 -9.46 -6.84 13.99
N SER A 323 -9.50 -7.77 13.03
CA SER A 323 -9.74 -9.19 13.29
C SER A 323 -8.49 -9.86 13.90
N PRO A 324 -8.61 -10.59 15.03
CA PRO A 324 -7.46 -11.21 15.69
C PRO A 324 -6.66 -12.17 14.80
N ASP A 325 -7.32 -12.93 13.93
CA ASP A 325 -6.65 -13.88 13.03
C ASP A 325 -5.85 -13.16 11.95
N VAL A 326 -6.39 -12.05 11.43
CA VAL A 326 -5.72 -11.20 10.44
C VAL A 326 -4.55 -10.45 11.09
N GLN A 327 -4.73 -9.92 12.29
CA GLN A 327 -3.65 -9.32 13.07
C GLN A 327 -2.53 -10.32 13.35
N ARG A 328 -2.87 -11.55 13.74
CA ARG A 328 -1.86 -12.61 13.94
C ARG A 328 -1.11 -12.88 12.64
N MET A 329 -1.81 -13.06 11.53
CA MET A 329 -1.19 -13.29 10.22
C MET A 329 -0.22 -12.16 9.82
N ILE A 330 -0.57 -10.90 10.09
CA ILE A 330 0.24 -9.72 9.75
C ILE A 330 1.42 -9.54 10.70
N TYR A 331 1.16 -9.48 12.01
CA TYR A 331 2.13 -9.00 12.99
C TYR A 331 3.02 -10.09 13.60
N SER A 332 2.69 -11.38 13.45
CA SER A 332 3.50 -12.45 14.04
C SER A 332 4.56 -13.03 13.11
N HIS A 333 4.64 -12.57 11.86
CA HIS A 333 5.48 -13.21 10.86
C HIS A 333 6.89 -12.60 10.82
N ASP A 334 7.90 -13.45 10.93
CA ASP A 334 9.31 -13.06 10.81
C ASP A 334 9.85 -13.50 9.45
N TRP A 335 9.81 -12.56 8.50
CA TRP A 335 10.24 -12.79 7.13
C TRP A 335 11.74 -13.04 6.98
N ILE A 336 12.56 -12.47 7.86
CA ILE A 336 14.01 -12.68 7.85
C ILE A 336 14.31 -14.13 8.25
N LYS A 337 13.68 -14.60 9.32
CA LYS A 337 13.81 -15.99 9.77
C LYS A 337 13.30 -16.98 8.73
N GLU A 338 12.16 -16.71 8.10
CA GLU A 338 11.60 -17.57 7.07
C GLU A 338 12.46 -17.61 5.81
N ALA A 339 12.95 -16.45 5.35
CA ALA A 339 13.86 -16.41 4.20
C ALA A 339 15.12 -17.25 4.46
N ASN A 340 15.72 -17.11 5.64
CA ASN A 340 16.92 -17.86 6.00
C ASN A 340 16.69 -19.37 6.11
N SER A 341 15.56 -19.80 6.66
CA SER A 341 15.27 -21.22 6.89
C SER A 341 14.84 -21.96 5.61
N LYS A 342 14.15 -21.28 4.69
CA LYS A 342 13.61 -21.89 3.47
C LYS A 342 14.46 -21.66 2.22
N PHE A 343 15.50 -20.82 2.28
CA PHE A 343 16.28 -20.47 1.08
C PHE A 343 16.80 -21.70 0.33
N ASP A 344 17.53 -22.59 1.00
CA ASP A 344 18.19 -23.72 0.33
C ASP A 344 17.18 -24.72 -0.25
N GLU A 345 16.07 -24.94 0.46
CA GLU A 345 14.96 -25.78 0.00
C GLU A 345 14.35 -25.22 -1.28
N LEU A 346 13.93 -23.95 -1.27
CA LEU A 346 13.29 -23.30 -2.41
C LEU A 346 14.24 -23.15 -3.60
N PHE A 347 15.49 -22.77 -3.34
CA PHE A 347 16.52 -22.61 -4.37
C PHE A 347 16.78 -23.92 -5.12
N ALA A 348 16.76 -25.07 -4.43
CA ALA A 348 16.95 -26.38 -5.04
C ALA A 348 15.80 -26.83 -5.95
N THR A 349 14.60 -26.22 -5.83
CA THR A 349 13.43 -26.53 -6.67
C THR A 349 13.41 -25.79 -8.01
N LEU A 350 14.24 -24.75 -8.14
CA LEU A 350 14.40 -23.90 -9.32
C LEU A 350 15.59 -24.37 -10.14
#